data_AF-A0A965CZK6-F1
#
_entry.id   AF-A0A965CZK6-F1
#
_cell.length_a   1.000
_cell.length_b   1.000
_cell.length_c   1.000
_cell.angle_alpha   90.00
_cell.angle_beta   90.00
_cell.angle_gamma   90.00
#
_symmetry.space_group_name_H-M   'P 1'
#
loop_
_entity.id
_entity.type
_entity.pdbx_description
1 polymer ?
#
loop_
_entity_poly.entity_id
_entity_poly.type
_entity_poly.pdbx_seq_one_letter_code
_entity_poly.pdbx_strand_id
1 'polypeptide(L)'
;RGGVISPSAQATIEKTIKKTGAVDTRAAIEAGQEAARKSTIRGVTPDLQAAINARRAASKPLYEAADRVVVPIDTDLASVISRMPDGTLAQAANIAKMEGRPFIMGKTTPAKMVETGVLDAAGKPVMREAPGQTANITGESLHYIKRALSDIAYGPTATTGVGRDTQLAARQLLDDYVKVFEKKVPEYGQARAIFSTLSAPVNQAQVLKEMVSVLEKPGGGERIGPFINVLGRGEEAMLKRAGGRGGARFESLSEVLTPKQIAKVRDVAKQLETEAAIGRQISAGQQRATELIKEELPNYRLPNIFNVLATTANKVLDTLGARVGEKTIKTMAEASMSAKSFDELLGMLPGDERIKVLKAINDPATWSTLRAAMPKAAMGVGGAVENPEMPPVNKLAPAAAPVNALAR
;
A
#
# COMPACT_ATOMS: atom_id res chain seq x y z
N ARG A 1 13.80 -16.26 -14.35
CA ARG A 1 13.92 -17.58 -13.68
C ARG A 1 12.75 -17.69 -12.71
N GLY A 2 11.94 -18.74 -12.88
CA GLY A 2 10.60 -18.88 -12.28
C GLY A 2 10.61 -18.78 -10.77
N GLY A 3 9.64 -18.06 -10.22
CA GLY A 3 9.39 -17.96 -8.78
C GLY A 3 8.90 -19.31 -8.26
N VAL A 4 9.82 -20.10 -7.72
CA VAL A 4 9.51 -21.32 -7.01
C VAL A 4 8.85 -20.92 -5.69
N ILE A 5 7.63 -21.40 -5.48
CA ILE A 5 6.90 -21.29 -4.21
C ILE A 5 7.83 -21.77 -3.09
N SER A 6 7.93 -21.02 -1.98
CA SER A 6 8.83 -21.39 -0.88
C SER A 6 8.55 -22.83 -0.40
N PRO A 7 9.57 -23.66 -0.13
CA PRO A 7 9.39 -25.07 0.25
C PRO A 7 8.42 -25.30 1.41
N SER A 8 8.34 -24.35 2.36
CA SER A 8 7.38 -24.38 3.47
C SER A 8 5.92 -24.25 3.04
N ALA A 9 5.64 -23.42 2.02
CA ALA A 9 4.32 -23.29 1.42
C ALA A 9 3.96 -24.54 0.60
N GLN A 10 4.91 -25.13 -0.12
CA GLN A 10 4.71 -26.41 -0.83
C GLN A 10 4.37 -27.55 0.14
N ALA A 11 5.11 -27.69 1.24
CA ALA A 11 4.88 -28.74 2.23
C ALA A 11 3.53 -28.60 2.96
N THR A 12 3.07 -27.36 3.17
CA THR A 12 1.75 -27.08 3.77
C THR A 12 0.61 -27.40 2.80
N ILE A 13 0.81 -27.13 1.51
CA ILE A 13 -0.14 -27.47 0.44
C ILE A 13 -0.24 -29.00 0.30
N GLU A 14 0.88 -29.73 0.23
CA GLU A 14 0.89 -31.20 0.11
C GLU A 14 0.26 -31.93 1.30
N LYS A 15 0.48 -31.44 2.52
CA LYS A 15 -0.07 -32.05 3.73
C LYS A 15 -1.58 -31.86 3.83
N THR A 16 -2.10 -30.75 3.30
CA THR A 16 -3.53 -30.44 3.27
C THR A 16 -4.24 -31.22 2.14
N ILE A 17 -3.61 -31.34 0.97
CA ILE A 17 -4.12 -32.13 -0.17
C ILE A 17 -4.36 -33.61 0.19
N LYS A 18 -3.53 -34.19 1.05
CA LYS A 18 -3.67 -35.61 1.45
C LYS A 18 -4.81 -35.89 2.42
N LYS A 19 -5.42 -34.87 3.06
CA LYS A 19 -6.29 -35.07 4.23
C LYS A 19 -7.77 -34.72 3.99
N THR A 20 -8.10 -34.01 2.93
CA THR A 20 -9.46 -33.52 2.68
C THR A 20 -9.79 -33.58 1.19
N GLY A 21 -10.98 -34.11 0.85
CA GLY A 21 -11.43 -34.30 -0.54
C GLY A 21 -11.44 -33.00 -1.36
N ALA A 22 -11.52 -33.13 -2.69
CA ALA A 22 -11.19 -32.12 -3.69
C ALA A 22 -11.77 -30.70 -3.50
N VAL A 23 -12.89 -30.52 -2.80
CA VAL A 23 -13.47 -29.20 -2.45
C VAL A 23 -12.53 -28.39 -1.52
N ASP A 24 -11.78 -29.05 -0.64
CA ASP A 24 -10.82 -28.40 0.27
C ASP A 24 -9.50 -28.02 -0.43
N THR A 25 -9.20 -28.59 -1.61
CA THR A 25 -7.94 -28.33 -2.30
C THR A 25 -7.87 -26.94 -2.95
N ARG A 26 -8.98 -26.45 -3.52
CA ARG A 26 -9.04 -25.11 -4.14
C ARG A 26 -8.90 -24.00 -3.10
N ALA A 27 -9.69 -24.08 -2.03
CA ALA A 27 -9.61 -23.12 -0.93
C ALA A 27 -8.22 -23.15 -0.28
N ALA A 28 -7.59 -24.33 -0.17
CA ALA A 28 -6.22 -24.46 0.33
C ALA A 28 -5.16 -23.87 -0.63
N ILE A 29 -5.32 -24.02 -1.95
CA ILE A 29 -4.41 -23.42 -2.95
C ILE A 29 -4.55 -21.90 -2.95
N GLU A 30 -5.77 -21.37 -2.97
CA GLU A 30 -6.06 -19.93 -2.91
C GLU A 30 -5.50 -19.35 -1.60
N ALA A 31 -5.81 -19.95 -0.45
CA ALA A 31 -5.25 -19.53 0.84
C ALA A 31 -3.72 -19.60 0.89
N GLY A 32 -3.11 -20.59 0.25
CA GLY A 32 -1.65 -20.72 0.12
C GLY A 32 -1.03 -19.61 -0.73
N GLN A 33 -1.68 -19.23 -1.83
CA GLN A 33 -1.24 -18.12 -2.69
C GLN A 33 -1.41 -16.77 -1.98
N GLU A 34 -2.53 -16.55 -1.29
CA GLU A 34 -2.75 -15.36 -0.48
C GLU A 34 -1.69 -15.25 0.63
N ALA A 35 -1.41 -16.35 1.33
CA ALA A 35 -0.38 -16.40 2.36
C ALA A 35 1.01 -16.08 1.79
N ALA A 36 1.33 -16.59 0.59
CA ALA A 36 2.59 -16.31 -0.09
C ALA A 36 2.74 -14.84 -0.51
N ARG A 37 1.67 -14.21 -1.01
CA ARG A 37 1.66 -12.77 -1.35
C ARG A 37 1.84 -11.89 -0.13
N LYS A 38 1.07 -12.14 0.94
CA LYS A 38 1.23 -11.45 2.23
C LYS A 38 2.64 -11.66 2.81
N SER A 39 3.17 -12.88 2.74
CA SER A 39 4.53 -13.21 3.18
C SER A 39 5.59 -12.47 2.35
N THR A 40 5.38 -12.28 1.05
CA THR A 40 6.31 -11.54 0.18
C THR A 40 6.46 -10.08 0.63
N ILE A 41 5.35 -9.40 0.95
CA ILE A 41 5.39 -8.02 1.46
C ILE A 41 5.99 -8.00 2.88
N ARG A 42 5.57 -8.91 3.76
CA ARG A 42 6.09 -9.01 5.12
C ARG A 42 7.60 -9.31 5.15
N GLY A 43 8.11 -10.11 4.22
CA GLY A 43 9.52 -10.48 4.11
C GLY A 43 10.45 -9.33 3.70
N VAL A 44 9.91 -8.24 3.14
CA VAL A 44 10.67 -6.99 2.89
C VAL A 44 10.28 -5.85 3.83
N THR A 45 9.39 -6.13 4.79
CA THR A 45 8.96 -5.16 5.81
C THR A 45 9.97 -5.17 6.95
N PRO A 46 10.60 -4.02 7.28
CA PRO A 46 11.44 -3.93 8.47
C PRO A 46 10.63 -4.20 9.74
N ASP A 47 11.29 -4.72 10.78
CA ASP A 47 10.65 -4.85 12.09
C ASP A 47 10.38 -3.44 12.66
N LEU A 48 9.10 -3.07 12.73
CA LEU A 48 8.66 -1.77 13.21
C LEU A 48 9.11 -1.51 14.64
N GLN A 49 8.99 -2.50 15.54
CA GLN A 49 9.29 -2.28 16.95
C GLN A 49 10.80 -2.19 17.16
N ALA A 50 11.58 -3.04 16.48
CA ALA A 50 13.03 -2.94 16.51
C ALA A 50 13.51 -1.60 15.94
N ALA A 51 12.92 -1.12 14.83
CA ALA A 51 13.25 0.17 14.25
C ALA A 51 12.91 1.35 15.17
N ILE A 52 11.74 1.33 15.82
CA ILE A 52 11.34 2.33 16.82
C ILE A 52 12.33 2.33 17.99
N ASN A 53 12.69 1.16 18.50
CA ASN A 53 13.62 1.00 19.62
C ASN A 53 15.03 1.50 19.23
N ALA A 54 15.55 1.12 18.06
CA ALA A 54 16.85 1.55 17.57
C ALA A 54 16.92 3.07 17.39
N ARG A 55 15.90 3.67 16.76
CA ARG A 55 15.78 5.13 16.62
C ARG A 55 15.80 5.81 17.99
N ARG A 56 14.96 5.34 18.92
CA ARG A 56 14.85 5.92 20.27
C ARG A 56 16.15 5.78 21.04
N ALA A 57 16.79 4.61 21.02
CA ALA A 57 18.05 4.36 21.72
C ALA A 57 19.17 5.26 21.23
N ALA A 58 19.25 5.52 19.92
CA ALA A 58 20.27 6.37 19.32
C ALA A 58 20.01 7.87 19.54
N SER A 59 18.76 8.34 19.42
CA SER A 59 18.47 9.78 19.47
C SER A 59 18.18 10.31 20.88
N LYS A 60 17.62 9.50 21.78
CA LYS A 60 17.15 9.96 23.11
C LYS A 60 18.27 10.54 23.98
N PRO A 61 19.47 9.92 24.09
CA PRO A 61 20.53 10.50 24.92
C PRO A 61 20.97 11.89 24.46
N LEU A 62 20.95 12.13 23.14
CA LEU A 62 21.32 13.43 22.57
C LEU A 62 20.24 14.49 22.80
N TYR A 63 18.95 14.13 22.69
CA TYR A 63 17.88 15.03 23.10
C TYR A 63 17.97 15.37 24.59
N GLU A 64 18.21 14.39 25.47
CA GLU A 64 18.37 14.64 26.90
C GLU A 64 19.60 15.49 27.22
N ALA A 65 20.69 15.36 26.45
CA ALA A 65 21.84 16.26 26.57
C ALA A 65 21.48 17.68 26.14
N ALA A 66 20.84 17.82 24.97
CA ALA A 66 20.36 19.10 24.44
C ALA A 66 19.40 19.82 25.40
N ASP A 67 18.49 19.08 26.03
CA ASP A 67 17.47 19.61 26.94
C ASP A 67 18.09 20.37 28.12
N ARG A 68 19.25 19.92 28.59
CA ARG A 68 19.99 20.51 29.73
C ARG A 68 20.84 21.73 29.35
N VAL A 69 21.07 21.97 28.06
CA VAL A 69 21.90 23.10 27.61
C VAL A 69 21.18 24.41 27.94
N VAL A 70 21.89 25.36 28.53
CA VAL A 70 21.39 26.70 28.83
C VAL A 70 22.03 27.67 27.83
N VAL A 71 21.19 28.38 27.08
CA VAL A 71 21.61 29.27 25.99
C VAL A 71 21.23 30.71 26.33
N PRO A 72 22.13 31.69 26.15
CA PRO A 72 21.76 33.09 26.25
C PRO A 72 20.86 33.53 25.09
N ILE A 73 19.86 34.34 25.37
CA ILE A 73 19.01 35.01 24.38
C ILE A 73 19.77 36.21 23.84
N ASP A 74 20.71 35.92 22.95
CA ASP A 74 21.49 36.90 22.19
C ASP A 74 20.72 37.45 20.99
N THR A 75 21.36 38.28 20.17
CA THR A 75 20.73 38.96 19.03
C THR A 75 20.16 37.97 17.99
N ASP A 76 20.85 36.85 17.73
CA ASP A 76 20.40 35.84 16.77
C ASP A 76 19.08 35.21 17.24
N LEU A 77 19.05 34.79 18.51
CA LEU A 77 17.88 34.13 19.10
C LEU A 77 16.73 35.11 19.37
N ALA A 78 17.03 36.32 19.83
CA ALA A 78 16.04 37.37 20.02
C ALA A 78 15.35 37.76 18.70
N SER A 79 16.10 37.81 17.59
CA SER A 79 15.55 38.12 16.26
C SER A 79 14.49 37.11 15.83
N VAL A 80 14.76 35.79 15.95
CA VAL A 80 13.77 34.77 15.59
C VAL A 80 12.58 34.74 16.57
N ILE A 81 12.80 34.98 17.86
CA ILE A 81 11.72 35.07 18.86
C ILE A 81 10.80 36.25 18.58
N SER A 82 11.34 37.41 18.20
CA SER A 82 10.56 38.62 17.93
C SER A 82 9.62 38.52 16.72
N ARG A 83 9.89 37.58 15.80
CA ARG A 83 9.05 37.31 14.61
C ARG A 83 7.95 36.29 14.87
N MET A 84 7.90 35.67 16.05
CA MET A 84 6.91 34.63 16.34
C MET A 84 5.50 35.21 16.40
N PRO A 85 4.49 34.48 15.89
CA PRO A 85 3.09 34.85 16.10
C PRO A 85 2.76 34.99 17.58
N ASP A 86 1.85 35.91 17.90
CA ASP A 86 1.35 36.10 19.25
C ASP A 86 0.85 34.79 19.87
N GLY A 87 1.18 34.57 21.14
CA GLY A 87 0.79 33.37 21.87
C GLY A 87 1.71 32.15 21.65
N THR A 88 2.68 32.19 20.73
CA THR A 88 3.62 31.06 20.50
C THR A 88 4.35 30.63 21.78
N LEU A 89 4.87 31.59 22.56
CA LEU A 89 5.57 31.30 23.82
C LEU A 89 4.61 30.76 24.90
N ALA A 90 3.38 31.27 24.95
CA ALA A 90 2.35 30.75 25.86
C ALA A 90 1.95 29.32 25.50
N GLN A 91 1.79 29.02 24.21
CA GLN A 91 1.54 27.67 23.70
C GLN A 91 2.69 26.72 24.06
N ALA A 92 3.94 27.15 23.89
CA ALA A 92 5.12 26.37 24.27
C ALA A 92 5.13 26.05 25.77
N ALA A 93 4.88 27.05 26.63
CA ALA A 93 4.78 26.85 28.07
C ALA A 93 3.61 25.92 28.45
N ASN A 94 2.48 26.01 27.76
CA ASN A 94 1.34 25.12 27.97
C ASN A 94 1.66 23.67 27.58
N ILE A 95 2.36 23.44 26.47
CA ILE A 95 2.81 22.10 26.06
C ILE A 95 3.74 21.52 27.14
N ALA A 96 4.73 22.29 27.60
CA ALA A 96 5.63 21.87 28.68
C ALA A 96 4.86 21.49 29.95
N LYS A 97 3.91 22.35 30.36
CA LYS A 97 3.05 22.11 31.52
C LYS A 97 2.24 20.81 31.39
N MET A 98 1.64 20.54 30.23
CA MET A 98 0.87 19.31 29.99
C MET A 98 1.73 18.05 30.07
N GLU A 99 3.03 18.16 29.76
CA GLU A 99 3.99 17.05 29.85
C GLU A 99 4.66 16.94 31.23
N GLY A 100 4.25 17.78 32.19
CA GLY A 100 4.85 17.83 33.53
C GLY A 100 6.30 18.32 33.52
N ARG A 101 6.69 19.11 32.51
CA ARG A 101 8.04 19.66 32.31
C ARG A 101 8.06 21.17 32.54
N PRO A 102 9.17 21.73 33.03
CA PRO A 102 9.30 23.17 33.23
C PRO A 102 9.54 23.88 31.89
N PHE A 103 9.00 25.10 31.76
CA PHE A 103 9.38 26.04 30.72
C PHE A 103 10.25 27.14 31.35
N ILE A 104 11.54 27.14 31.04
CA ILE A 104 12.56 27.99 31.66
C ILE A 104 13.07 29.00 30.64
N MET A 105 12.63 30.25 30.79
CA MET A 105 13.08 31.41 30.03
C MET A 105 13.28 32.58 31.00
N GLY A 106 14.51 33.05 31.12
CA GLY A 106 14.88 34.18 31.97
C GLY A 106 14.35 35.51 31.46
N LYS A 107 14.53 36.59 32.24
CA LYS A 107 14.18 37.96 31.83
C LYS A 107 15.45 38.73 31.50
N THR A 108 15.46 39.42 30.36
CA THR A 108 16.57 40.32 30.01
C THR A 108 16.41 41.59 30.83
N THR A 109 17.48 42.02 31.50
CA THR A 109 17.50 43.28 32.24
C THR A 109 18.55 44.21 31.64
N PRO A 110 18.20 45.46 31.30
CA PRO A 110 19.18 46.42 30.77
C PRO A 110 20.19 46.79 31.86
N ALA A 111 21.37 47.25 31.44
CA ALA A 111 22.32 47.88 32.35
C ALA A 111 21.63 49.07 33.02
N LYS A 112 21.79 49.18 34.34
CA LYS A 112 21.18 50.26 35.12
C LYS A 112 22.16 50.78 36.14
N MET A 113 22.11 52.08 36.40
CA MET A 113 22.85 52.69 37.50
C MET A 113 22.21 52.24 38.81
N VAL A 114 22.99 51.59 39.67
CA VAL A 114 22.58 51.17 41.01
C VAL A 114 23.39 51.92 42.05
N GLU A 115 22.74 52.27 43.16
CA GLU A 115 23.39 52.88 44.31
C GLU A 115 24.34 51.85 44.93
N THR A 116 25.59 52.26 45.19
CA THR A 116 26.62 51.38 45.76
C THR A 116 26.53 51.23 47.28
N GLY A 117 25.62 51.96 47.93
CA GLY A 117 25.56 52.07 49.39
C GLY A 117 26.66 52.95 49.98
N VAL A 118 27.54 53.53 49.15
CA VAL A 118 28.58 54.48 49.55
C VAL A 118 28.11 55.89 49.20
N LEU A 119 28.21 56.82 50.15
CA LEU A 119 27.93 58.24 49.93
C LEU A 119 29.20 58.98 49.51
N ASP A 120 29.09 59.94 48.61
CA ASP A 120 30.16 60.86 48.25
C ASP A 120 30.39 61.92 49.35
N ALA A 121 31.40 62.78 49.16
CA ALA A 121 31.73 63.85 50.11
C ALA A 121 30.60 64.90 50.30
N ALA A 122 29.59 64.91 49.43
CA ALA A 122 28.40 65.77 49.51
C ALA A 122 27.17 65.02 50.06
N GLY A 123 27.33 63.77 50.53
CA GLY A 123 26.25 62.96 51.09
C GLY A 123 25.31 62.35 50.05
N LYS A 124 25.69 62.34 48.76
CA LYS A 124 24.88 61.72 47.68
C LYS A 124 25.36 60.29 47.39
N PRO A 125 24.47 59.35 47.08
CA PRO A 125 24.86 57.99 46.79
C PRO A 125 25.71 57.92 45.51
N VAL A 126 26.87 57.27 45.62
CA VAL A 126 27.72 56.96 44.47
C VAL A 126 27.03 55.89 43.64
N MET A 127 26.74 56.22 42.39
CA MET A 127 26.11 55.32 41.43
C MET A 127 27.18 54.47 40.74
N ARG A 128 26.94 53.15 40.62
CA ARG A 128 27.74 52.26 39.77
C ARG A 128 26.84 51.65 38.71
N GLU A 129 27.38 51.46 37.52
CA GLU A 129 26.72 50.67 36.49
C GLU A 129 26.65 49.20 36.92
N ALA A 130 25.44 48.68 37.09
CA ALA A 130 25.22 47.24 37.14
C ALA A 130 25.12 46.74 35.70
N PRO A 131 25.96 45.75 35.30
CA PRO A 131 25.89 45.20 33.95
C PRO A 131 24.52 44.57 33.70
N GLY A 132 23.98 44.78 32.51
CA GLY A 132 22.74 44.14 32.09
C GLY A 132 22.90 42.62 32.07
N GLN A 133 21.82 41.88 32.37
CA GLN A 133 21.80 40.43 32.25
C GLN A 133 20.99 40.03 31.02
N THR A 134 21.58 39.22 30.15
CA THR A 134 20.87 38.56 29.05
C THR A 134 20.01 37.44 29.62
N ALA A 135 18.74 37.36 29.21
CA ALA A 135 17.91 36.22 29.55
C ALA A 135 18.55 34.92 29.05
N ASN A 136 18.42 33.84 29.81
CA ASN A 136 18.84 32.50 29.40
C ASN A 136 17.61 31.62 29.16
N ILE A 137 17.72 30.65 28.27
CA ILE A 137 16.67 29.68 27.95
C ILE A 137 17.26 28.28 27.84
N THR A 138 16.54 27.26 28.30
CA THR A 138 17.00 25.87 28.18
C THR A 138 16.74 25.30 26.79
N GLY A 139 17.54 24.33 26.37
CA GLY A 139 17.29 23.56 25.14
C GLY A 139 15.93 22.87 25.14
N GLU A 140 15.47 22.40 26.31
CA GLU A 140 14.12 21.85 26.48
C GLU A 140 13.04 22.90 26.15
N SER A 141 13.19 24.12 26.65
CA SER A 141 12.26 25.23 26.36
C SER A 141 12.31 25.65 24.88
N LEU A 142 13.51 25.66 24.28
CA LEU A 142 13.67 25.88 22.84
C LEU A 142 12.99 24.77 22.01
N HIS A 143 13.01 23.53 22.50
CA HIS A 143 12.28 22.43 21.87
C HIS A 143 10.75 22.63 21.93
N TYR A 144 10.23 23.13 23.05
CA TYR A 144 8.80 23.45 23.16
C TYR A 144 8.37 24.59 22.23
N ILE A 145 9.18 25.63 22.08
CA ILE A 145 8.95 26.70 21.11
C ILE A 145 8.93 26.14 19.69
N LYS A 146 9.88 25.26 19.34
CA LYS A 146 9.89 24.54 18.05
C LYS A 146 8.58 23.81 17.80
N ARG A 147 8.03 23.14 18.80
CA ARG A 147 6.76 22.39 18.69
C ARG A 147 5.57 23.32 18.49
N ALA A 148 5.50 24.42 19.24
CA ALA A 148 4.44 25.42 19.07
C ALA A 148 4.46 26.04 17.66
N LEU A 149 5.63 26.43 17.15
CA LEU A 149 5.78 26.93 15.78
C LEU A 149 5.43 25.87 14.73
N SER A 150 5.80 24.61 14.98
CA SER A 150 5.47 23.49 14.09
C SER A 150 3.97 23.24 14.00
N ASP A 151 3.22 23.46 15.08
CA ASP A 151 1.76 23.32 15.09
C ASP A 151 1.10 24.39 14.21
N ILE A 152 1.59 25.63 14.27
CA ILE A 152 1.13 26.71 13.39
C ILE A 152 1.48 26.42 11.92
N ALA A 153 2.71 25.96 11.67
CA ALA A 153 3.23 25.72 10.32
C ALA A 153 2.60 24.51 9.60
N TYR A 154 2.26 23.46 10.35
CA TYR A 154 1.81 22.15 9.82
C TYR A 154 0.47 21.68 10.40
N GLY A 155 -0.28 22.57 11.03
CA GLY A 155 -1.66 22.31 11.44
C GLY A 155 -2.59 22.04 10.25
N PRO A 156 -3.91 21.92 10.49
CA PRO A 156 -4.90 21.71 9.44
C PRO A 156 -4.73 22.71 8.29
N THR A 157 -4.87 22.24 7.05
CA THR A 157 -4.69 23.09 5.86
C THR A 157 -5.63 24.29 5.92
N ALA A 158 -5.06 25.48 5.84
CA ALA A 158 -5.85 26.70 5.89
C ALA A 158 -6.81 26.81 4.70
N THR A 159 -8.06 27.18 4.99
CA THR A 159 -9.12 27.34 4.01
C THR A 159 -9.12 28.72 3.34
N THR A 160 -8.53 29.73 3.98
CA THR A 160 -8.43 31.11 3.47
C THR A 160 -7.06 31.38 2.86
N GLY A 161 -6.98 32.34 1.93
CA GLY A 161 -5.71 32.78 1.33
C GLY A 161 -4.72 33.29 2.38
N VAL A 162 -5.16 34.21 3.23
CA VAL A 162 -4.36 34.74 4.36
C VAL A 162 -3.86 33.63 5.28
N GLY A 163 -4.70 32.63 5.57
CA GLY A 163 -4.28 31.51 6.41
C GLY A 163 -3.17 30.67 5.77
N ARG A 164 -3.19 30.49 4.44
CA ARG A 164 -2.11 29.78 3.71
C ARG A 164 -0.81 30.57 3.73
N ASP A 165 -0.88 31.89 3.57
CA ASP A 165 0.27 32.79 3.64
C ASP A 165 0.88 32.79 5.05
N THR A 166 0.04 32.82 6.09
CA THR A 166 0.48 32.68 7.48
C THR A 166 1.17 31.34 7.73
N GLN A 167 0.62 30.23 7.22
CA GLN A 167 1.27 28.92 7.33
C GLN A 167 2.62 28.88 6.59
N LEU A 168 2.73 29.51 5.43
CA LEU A 168 3.98 29.61 4.69
C LEU A 168 5.03 30.43 5.46
N ALA A 169 4.65 31.60 5.97
CA ALA A 169 5.52 32.44 6.79
C ALA A 169 5.97 31.71 8.07
N ALA A 170 5.06 30.97 8.73
CA ALA A 170 5.38 30.16 9.90
C ALA A 170 6.38 29.03 9.59
N ARG A 171 6.32 28.41 8.39
CA ARG A 171 7.33 27.43 7.95
C ARG A 171 8.70 28.05 7.78
N GLN A 172 8.79 29.20 7.11
CA GLN A 172 10.04 29.92 6.94
C GLN A 172 10.65 30.35 8.29
N LEU A 173 9.81 30.87 9.19
CA LEU A 173 10.26 31.22 10.54
C LEU A 173 10.73 30.00 11.33
N LEU A 174 10.00 28.88 11.24
CA LEU A 174 10.39 27.63 11.88
C LEU A 174 11.76 27.15 11.38
N ASP A 175 12.02 27.25 10.07
CA ASP A 175 13.32 26.88 9.49
C ASP A 175 14.45 27.78 10.00
N ASP A 176 14.24 29.09 10.02
CA ASP A 176 15.21 30.04 10.58
C ASP A 176 15.47 29.77 12.07
N TYR A 177 14.40 29.56 12.84
CA TYR A 177 14.46 29.25 14.25
C TYR A 177 15.25 27.97 14.51
N VAL A 178 14.99 26.91 13.75
CA VAL A 178 15.68 25.62 13.86
C VAL A 178 17.17 25.78 13.55
N LYS A 179 17.56 26.56 12.53
CA LYS A 179 18.97 26.83 12.24
C LYS A 179 19.68 27.50 13.41
N VAL A 180 19.05 28.51 14.01
CA VAL A 180 19.61 29.19 15.20
C VAL A 180 19.69 28.22 16.37
N PHE A 181 18.63 27.44 16.61
CA PHE A 181 18.59 26.46 17.69
C PHE A 181 19.71 25.41 17.56
N GLU A 182 19.89 24.81 16.38
CA GLU A 182 20.93 23.81 16.14
C GLU A 182 22.35 24.38 16.20
N LYS A 183 22.53 25.65 15.81
CA LYS A 183 23.81 26.37 15.98
C LYS A 183 24.15 26.56 17.46
N LYS A 184 23.16 26.84 18.31
CA LYS A 184 23.34 27.07 19.75
C LYS A 184 23.37 25.79 20.58
N VAL A 185 22.70 24.75 20.11
CA VAL A 185 22.61 23.44 20.76
C VAL A 185 22.93 22.34 19.73
N PRO A 186 24.22 22.11 19.42
CA PRO A 186 24.63 21.16 18.38
C PRO A 186 24.12 19.73 18.61
N GLU A 187 24.02 19.29 19.86
CA GLU A 187 23.48 17.98 20.26
C GLU A 187 22.03 17.82 19.79
N TYR A 188 21.24 18.90 19.75
CA TYR A 188 19.88 18.88 19.25
C TYR A 188 19.86 18.59 17.74
N GLY A 189 20.74 19.25 16.98
CA GLY A 189 20.87 19.01 15.53
C GLY A 189 21.33 17.59 15.23
N GLN A 190 22.29 17.06 15.99
CA GLN A 190 22.73 15.67 15.88
C GLN A 190 21.59 14.69 16.20
N ALA A 191 20.83 14.94 17.28
CA ALA A 191 19.68 14.13 17.65
C ALA A 191 18.62 14.10 16.54
N ARG A 192 18.33 15.25 15.93
CA ARG A 192 17.38 15.36 14.80
C ARG A 192 17.86 14.63 13.56
N ALA A 193 19.15 14.75 13.22
CA ALA A 193 19.73 14.05 12.08
C ALA A 193 19.63 12.53 12.26
N ILE A 194 20.05 12.01 13.41
CA ILE A 194 19.95 10.57 13.75
C ILE A 194 18.50 10.11 13.75
N PHE A 195 17.60 10.89 14.36
CA PHE A 195 16.17 10.57 14.37
C PHE A 195 15.59 10.51 12.95
N SER A 196 15.97 11.45 12.08
CA SER A 196 15.55 11.49 10.68
C SER A 196 16.03 10.25 9.93
N THR A 197 17.33 9.95 9.98
CA THR A 197 17.94 8.79 9.32
C THR A 197 17.33 7.48 9.79
N LEU A 198 17.16 7.28 11.10
CA LEU A 198 16.58 6.06 11.66
C LEU A 198 15.04 6.03 11.60
N SER A 199 14.39 7.08 11.10
CA SER A 199 12.95 7.04 10.81
C SER A 199 12.64 6.37 9.47
N ALA A 200 13.61 6.25 8.55
CA ALA A 200 13.41 5.55 7.28
C ALA A 200 12.84 4.13 7.44
N PRO A 201 13.45 3.22 8.24
CA PRO A 201 12.89 1.87 8.43
C PRO A 201 11.54 1.87 9.17
N VAL A 202 11.28 2.84 10.04
CA VAL A 202 9.98 2.99 10.72
C VAL A 202 8.90 3.35 9.69
N ASN A 203 9.17 4.34 8.84
CA ASN A 203 8.24 4.81 7.81
C ASN A 203 7.98 3.69 6.78
N GLN A 204 9.03 2.98 6.36
CA GLN A 204 8.92 1.81 5.47
C GLN A 204 8.01 0.73 6.07
N ALA A 205 8.22 0.40 7.34
CA ALA A 205 7.42 -0.60 8.02
C ALA A 205 5.95 -0.18 8.17
N GLN A 206 5.68 1.10 8.45
CA GLN A 206 4.32 1.64 8.52
C GLN A 206 3.60 1.58 7.16
N VAL A 207 4.26 2.04 6.10
CA VAL A 207 3.71 1.98 4.74
C VAL A 207 3.43 0.54 4.32
N LEU A 208 4.39 -0.37 4.45
CA LEU A 208 4.21 -1.76 4.04
C LEU A 208 3.13 -2.49 4.87
N LYS A 209 3.00 -2.19 6.18
CA LYS A 209 1.91 -2.70 7.00
C LYS A 209 0.54 -2.21 6.53
N GLU A 210 0.43 -0.93 6.17
CA GLU A 210 -0.80 -0.38 5.60
C GLU A 210 -1.13 -1.04 4.25
N MET A 211 -0.13 -1.31 3.41
CA MET A 211 -0.35 -2.03 2.15
C MET A 211 -0.89 -3.45 2.36
N VAL A 212 -0.36 -4.17 3.36
CA VAL A 212 -0.90 -5.48 3.76
C VAL A 212 -2.34 -5.34 4.29
N SER A 213 -2.63 -4.31 5.09
CA SER A 213 -3.98 -4.06 5.59
C SER A 213 -4.98 -3.76 4.48
N VAL A 214 -4.57 -3.03 3.43
CA VAL A 214 -5.42 -2.80 2.25
C VAL A 214 -5.69 -4.10 1.49
N LEU A 215 -4.69 -4.99 1.41
CA LEU A 215 -4.83 -6.29 0.77
C LEU A 215 -5.75 -7.23 1.55
N GLU A 216 -5.81 -7.14 2.88
CA GLU A 216 -6.61 -8.02 3.72
C GLU A 216 -8.11 -7.65 3.70
N LYS A 217 -8.99 -8.64 3.49
CA LYS A 217 -10.45 -8.48 3.58
C LYS A 217 -10.93 -8.70 5.02
N PRO A 218 -11.84 -7.86 5.55
CA PRO A 218 -12.55 -8.16 6.79
C PRO A 218 -13.32 -9.48 6.67
N GLY A 219 -13.00 -10.47 7.50
CA GLY A 219 -13.60 -11.81 7.45
C GLY A 219 -12.87 -12.83 6.57
N GLY A 220 -11.67 -12.51 6.06
CA GLY A 220 -10.82 -13.42 5.29
C GLY A 220 -10.87 -13.20 3.78
N GLY A 221 -9.76 -13.56 3.11
CA GLY A 221 -9.54 -13.35 1.68
C GLY A 221 -8.78 -12.05 1.35
N GLU A 222 -8.52 -11.83 0.06
CA GLU A 222 -7.83 -10.63 -0.44
C GLU A 222 -8.73 -9.61 -1.15
N ARG A 223 -8.39 -8.33 -0.99
CA ARG A 223 -9.01 -7.18 -1.65
C ARG A 223 -8.16 -6.73 -2.83
N ILE A 224 -8.22 -7.53 -3.91
CA ILE A 224 -7.41 -7.34 -5.12
C ILE A 224 -7.54 -5.92 -5.70
N GLY A 225 -8.77 -5.47 -5.98
CA GLY A 225 -9.02 -4.15 -6.56
C GLY A 225 -8.48 -2.98 -5.72
N PRO A 226 -8.81 -2.89 -4.42
CA PRO A 226 -8.25 -1.89 -3.51
C PRO A 226 -6.72 -1.87 -3.47
N PHE A 227 -6.06 -3.03 -3.45
CA PHE A 227 -4.60 -3.10 -3.44
C PHE A 227 -3.97 -2.58 -4.73
N ILE A 228 -4.49 -2.99 -5.89
CA ILE A 228 -4.04 -2.50 -7.21
C ILE A 228 -4.24 -0.99 -7.31
N ASN A 229 -5.37 -0.47 -6.82
CA ASN A 229 -5.65 0.96 -6.85
C ASN A 229 -4.65 1.79 -6.02
N VAL A 230 -4.14 1.27 -4.90
CA VAL A 230 -3.11 1.94 -4.09
C VAL A 230 -1.81 2.15 -4.87
N LEU A 231 -1.50 1.30 -5.84
CA LEU A 231 -0.30 1.41 -6.68
C LEU A 231 -0.47 2.32 -7.90
N GLY A 232 -1.67 2.86 -8.10
CA GLY A 232 -1.98 3.81 -9.15
C GLY A 232 -2.56 5.09 -8.57
N ARG A 233 -3.89 5.20 -8.54
CA ARG A 233 -4.60 6.44 -8.18
C ARG A 233 -4.81 6.65 -6.67
N GLY A 234 -4.66 5.59 -5.87
CA GLY A 234 -4.95 5.58 -4.44
C GLY A 234 -3.73 5.75 -3.53
N GLU A 235 -2.56 6.01 -4.11
CA GLU A 235 -1.28 6.05 -3.41
C GLU A 235 -1.26 7.11 -2.31
N GLU A 236 -1.63 8.34 -2.65
CA GLU A 236 -1.66 9.48 -1.70
C GLU A 236 -2.58 9.22 -0.51
N ALA A 237 -3.77 8.65 -0.75
CA ALA A 237 -4.73 8.33 0.29
C ALA A 237 -4.18 7.25 1.25
N MET A 238 -3.44 6.28 0.72
CA MET A 238 -2.79 5.25 1.53
C MET A 238 -1.62 5.83 2.33
N LEU A 239 -0.77 6.65 1.70
CA LEU A 239 0.35 7.33 2.36
C LEU A 239 -0.11 8.26 3.49
N LYS A 240 -1.26 8.94 3.33
CA LYS A 240 -1.89 9.71 4.42
C LYS A 240 -2.25 8.82 5.61
N ARG A 241 -2.83 7.63 5.39
CA ARG A 241 -3.17 6.70 6.47
C ARG A 241 -1.91 6.14 7.14
N ALA A 242 -0.90 5.75 6.36
CA ALA A 242 0.37 5.25 6.87
C ALA A 242 1.17 6.32 7.64
N GLY A 243 1.08 7.58 7.21
CA GLY A 243 1.79 8.73 7.80
C GLY A 243 1.24 9.23 9.14
N GLY A 244 0.04 8.81 9.53
CA GLY A 244 -0.62 9.16 10.79
C GLY A 244 -1.60 10.33 10.68
N ARG A 245 -1.98 10.91 11.83
CA ARG A 245 -2.97 12.01 11.94
C ARG A 245 -2.31 13.35 11.57
N GLY A 246 -1.92 13.50 10.31
CA GLY A 246 -1.30 14.68 9.69
C GLY A 246 -1.36 14.56 8.17
N GLY A 247 -1.18 15.65 7.43
CA GLY A 247 -1.24 15.65 5.95
C GLY A 247 -0.28 14.64 5.28
N ALA A 248 -0.35 14.51 3.95
CA ALA A 248 0.53 13.59 3.22
C ALA A 248 2.00 13.93 3.53
N ARG A 249 2.68 13.05 4.28
CA ARG A 249 4.10 13.22 4.65
C ARG A 249 5.05 12.86 3.51
N PHE A 250 4.52 12.14 2.52
CA PHE A 250 5.23 11.62 1.36
C PHE A 250 4.33 11.84 0.15
N GLU A 251 4.91 12.29 -0.96
CA GLU A 251 4.20 12.47 -2.22
C GLU A 251 4.14 11.15 -3.00
N SER A 252 5.12 10.26 -2.78
CA SER A 252 5.16 8.95 -3.42
C SER A 252 5.81 7.86 -2.57
N LEU A 253 5.50 6.61 -2.92
CA LEU A 253 6.11 5.37 -2.40
C LEU A 253 7.62 5.37 -2.61
N SER A 254 8.11 6.02 -3.66
CA SER A 254 9.55 6.09 -3.96
C SER A 254 10.35 6.95 -2.98
N GLU A 255 9.69 7.84 -2.24
CA GLU A 255 10.32 8.64 -1.18
C GLU A 255 10.52 7.85 0.11
N VAL A 256 9.81 6.73 0.27
CA VAL A 256 9.81 5.94 1.51
C VAL A 256 10.43 4.57 1.30
N LEU A 257 9.97 3.86 0.27
CA LEU A 257 10.34 2.48 0.01
C LEU A 257 11.59 2.41 -0.85
N THR A 258 12.44 1.44 -0.53
CA THR A 258 13.59 1.11 -1.36
C THR A 258 13.14 0.54 -2.72
N PRO A 259 13.94 0.65 -3.78
CA PRO A 259 13.63 0.03 -5.09
C PRO A 259 13.33 -1.47 -4.99
N LYS A 260 14.04 -2.18 -4.09
CA LYS A 260 13.82 -3.60 -3.82
C LYS A 260 12.45 -3.88 -3.19
N GLN A 261 11.99 -3.05 -2.25
CA GLN A 261 10.66 -3.16 -1.66
C GLN A 261 9.57 -2.89 -2.71
N ILE A 262 9.73 -1.82 -3.50
CA ILE A 262 8.79 -1.47 -4.57
C ILE A 262 8.67 -2.60 -5.59
N ALA A 263 9.80 -3.20 -6.00
CA ALA A 263 9.79 -4.34 -6.91
C ALA A 263 8.97 -5.52 -6.36
N LYS A 264 9.12 -5.85 -5.07
CA LYS A 264 8.36 -6.94 -4.44
C LYS A 264 6.87 -6.65 -4.32
N VAL A 265 6.51 -5.41 -4.01
CA VAL A 265 5.12 -4.98 -3.99
C VAL A 265 4.49 -5.06 -5.40
N ARG A 266 5.23 -4.63 -6.43
CA ARG A 266 4.80 -4.73 -7.84
C ARG A 266 4.69 -6.17 -8.31
N ASP A 267 5.57 -7.07 -7.87
CA ASP A 267 5.47 -8.50 -8.17
C ASP A 267 4.15 -9.08 -7.63
N VAL A 268 3.78 -8.73 -6.39
CA VAL A 268 2.48 -9.12 -5.80
C VAL A 268 1.33 -8.52 -6.61
N ALA A 269 1.40 -7.24 -7.00
CA ALA A 269 0.37 -6.61 -7.82
C ALA A 269 0.16 -7.34 -9.16
N LYS A 270 1.23 -7.70 -9.86
CA LYS A 270 1.16 -8.46 -11.13
C LYS A 270 0.50 -9.83 -10.94
N GLN A 271 0.79 -10.52 -9.85
CA GLN A 271 0.14 -11.79 -9.52
C GLN A 271 -1.36 -11.60 -9.33
N LEU A 272 -1.75 -10.55 -8.59
CA LEU A 272 -3.16 -10.21 -8.35
C LEU A 272 -3.89 -9.77 -9.63
N GLU A 273 -3.23 -9.01 -10.51
CA GLU A 273 -3.77 -8.64 -11.83
C GLU A 273 -4.02 -9.87 -12.70
N THR A 274 -3.07 -10.80 -12.71
CA THR A 274 -3.20 -12.07 -13.43
C THR A 274 -4.37 -12.88 -12.90
N GLU A 275 -4.51 -12.98 -11.58
CA GLU A 275 -5.62 -13.67 -10.93
C GLU A 275 -6.97 -13.02 -11.23
N ALA A 276 -7.05 -11.69 -11.18
CA ALA A 276 -8.25 -10.94 -11.55
C ALA A 276 -8.62 -11.07 -13.03
N ALA A 277 -7.63 -11.22 -13.93
CA ALA A 277 -7.86 -11.45 -15.35
C ALA A 277 -8.38 -12.87 -15.60
N ILE A 278 -7.80 -13.88 -14.93
CA ILE A 278 -8.26 -15.28 -15.00
C ILE A 278 -9.69 -15.37 -14.48
N GLY A 279 -10.01 -14.76 -13.33
CA GLY A 279 -11.36 -14.75 -12.78
C GLY A 279 -12.39 -14.18 -13.76
N ARG A 280 -12.08 -13.05 -14.41
CA ARG A 280 -12.94 -12.44 -15.45
C ARG A 280 -13.14 -13.37 -16.65
N GLN A 281 -12.08 -14.03 -17.12
CA GLN A 281 -12.16 -14.95 -18.25
C GLN A 281 -13.00 -16.19 -17.93
N ILE A 282 -12.91 -16.72 -16.70
CA ILE A 282 -13.74 -17.83 -16.23
C ILE A 282 -15.21 -17.41 -16.25
N SER A 283 -15.55 -16.26 -15.65
CA SER A 283 -16.94 -15.76 -15.64
C SER A 283 -17.50 -15.55 -17.04
N ALA A 284 -16.72 -14.96 -17.95
CA ALA A 284 -17.14 -14.76 -19.35
C ALA A 284 -17.34 -16.11 -20.08
N GLY A 285 -16.47 -17.09 -19.84
CA GLY A 285 -16.61 -18.43 -20.39
C GLY A 285 -17.86 -19.16 -19.86
N GLN A 286 -18.16 -19.04 -18.56
CA GLN A 286 -19.38 -19.59 -17.96
C GLN A 286 -20.65 -18.96 -18.55
N GLN A 287 -20.66 -17.64 -18.73
CA GLN A 287 -21.78 -16.92 -19.35
C GLN A 287 -22.00 -17.39 -20.79
N ARG A 288 -20.95 -17.44 -21.60
CA ARG A 288 -21.03 -17.91 -22.98
C ARG A 288 -21.44 -19.37 -23.09
N ALA A 289 -20.95 -20.24 -22.21
CA ALA A 289 -21.41 -21.63 -22.15
C ALA A 289 -22.90 -21.72 -21.80
N THR A 290 -23.37 -20.88 -20.87
CA THR A 290 -24.79 -20.79 -20.50
C THR A 290 -25.66 -20.29 -21.65
N GLU A 291 -25.19 -19.32 -22.43
CA GLU A 291 -25.86 -18.79 -23.62
C GLU A 291 -25.96 -19.85 -24.72
N LEU A 292 -24.85 -20.51 -25.07
CA LEU A 292 -24.82 -21.59 -26.06
C LEU A 292 -25.76 -22.76 -25.70
N ILE A 293 -25.84 -23.12 -24.41
CA ILE A 293 -26.76 -24.14 -23.92
C ILE A 293 -28.23 -23.73 -24.13
N LYS A 294 -28.55 -22.44 -23.90
CA LYS A 294 -29.91 -21.91 -24.09
C LYS A 294 -30.30 -21.80 -25.55
N GLU A 295 -29.36 -21.45 -26.43
CA GLU A 295 -29.60 -21.24 -27.86
C GLU A 295 -29.71 -22.55 -28.65
N GLU A 296 -28.89 -23.56 -28.36
CA GLU A 296 -28.87 -24.82 -29.13
C GLU A 296 -29.82 -25.90 -28.57
N LEU A 297 -30.30 -25.78 -27.33
CA LEU A 297 -31.20 -26.76 -26.70
C LEU A 297 -32.40 -26.10 -25.99
N PRO A 298 -33.25 -25.33 -26.71
CA PRO A 298 -34.33 -24.55 -26.10
C PRO A 298 -35.43 -25.38 -25.41
N ASN A 299 -35.55 -26.68 -25.71
CA ASN A 299 -36.61 -27.57 -25.18
C ASN A 299 -36.11 -28.83 -24.45
N TYR A 300 -34.80 -28.96 -24.19
CA TYR A 300 -34.28 -30.12 -23.47
C TYR A 300 -34.04 -29.75 -22.00
N ARG A 301 -34.83 -30.35 -21.09
CA ARG A 301 -34.37 -30.55 -19.71
C ARG A 301 -33.19 -31.51 -19.78
N LEU A 302 -31.99 -30.95 -19.84
CA LEU A 302 -30.75 -31.71 -19.89
C LEU A 302 -30.78 -32.79 -18.80
N PRO A 303 -30.70 -34.10 -19.15
CA PRO A 303 -30.12 -35.05 -18.24
C PRO A 303 -28.73 -34.50 -17.92
N ASN A 304 -28.42 -34.38 -16.63
CA ASN A 304 -27.15 -33.91 -16.07
C ASN A 304 -26.01 -34.06 -17.10
N ILE A 305 -25.55 -32.98 -17.75
CA ILE A 305 -24.53 -33.03 -18.85
C ILE A 305 -23.27 -33.80 -18.39
N PHE A 306 -23.09 -33.86 -17.08
CA PHE A 306 -22.14 -34.67 -16.32
C PHE A 306 -22.21 -36.19 -16.58
N ASN A 307 -23.39 -36.76 -16.81
CA ASN A 307 -23.52 -38.17 -17.19
C ASN A 307 -23.01 -38.43 -18.61
N VAL A 308 -23.05 -37.44 -19.51
CA VAL A 308 -22.50 -37.54 -20.87
C VAL A 308 -20.98 -37.45 -20.84
N LEU A 309 -20.37 -36.55 -20.06
CA LEU A 309 -18.90 -36.53 -19.91
C LEU A 309 -18.36 -37.82 -19.25
N ALA A 310 -19.10 -38.40 -18.29
CA ALA A 310 -18.73 -39.65 -17.64
C ALA A 310 -18.93 -40.89 -18.54
N THR A 311 -19.99 -40.94 -19.36
CA THR A 311 -20.28 -42.10 -20.24
C THR A 311 -19.64 -41.99 -21.64
N THR A 312 -19.22 -40.80 -22.05
CA THR A 312 -18.61 -40.54 -23.37
C THR A 312 -17.12 -40.16 -23.27
N ALA A 313 -16.48 -40.49 -22.13
CA ALA A 313 -15.09 -40.17 -21.83
C ALA A 313 -14.18 -40.49 -23.04
N ASN A 314 -14.10 -41.74 -23.50
CA ASN A 314 -13.18 -42.13 -24.59
C ASN A 314 -13.22 -41.24 -25.85
N LYS A 315 -14.40 -40.74 -26.26
CA LYS A 315 -14.52 -39.90 -27.48
C LYS A 315 -14.26 -38.41 -27.22
N VAL A 316 -14.62 -37.93 -26.03
CA VAL A 316 -14.27 -36.57 -25.58
C VAL A 316 -12.76 -36.47 -25.33
N LEU A 317 -12.14 -37.54 -24.81
CA LEU A 317 -10.69 -37.69 -24.64
C LEU A 317 -9.96 -37.63 -25.99
N ASP A 318 -10.48 -38.26 -27.06
CA ASP A 318 -9.88 -38.20 -28.41
C ASP A 318 -9.95 -36.79 -29.03
N THR A 319 -11.06 -36.07 -28.81
CA THR A 319 -11.30 -34.77 -29.45
C THR A 319 -10.59 -33.61 -28.71
N LEU A 320 -10.55 -33.65 -27.38
CA LEU A 320 -9.83 -32.67 -26.56
C LEU A 320 -8.34 -33.03 -26.39
N GLY A 321 -7.97 -34.30 -26.53
CA GLY A 321 -6.59 -34.81 -26.42
C GLY A 321 -5.61 -34.14 -27.36
N ALA A 322 -6.05 -33.80 -28.58
CA ALA A 322 -5.24 -33.11 -29.57
C ALA A 322 -4.89 -31.65 -29.22
N ARG A 323 -5.62 -31.01 -28.28
CA ARG A 323 -5.48 -29.56 -27.99
C ARG A 323 -5.07 -29.25 -26.55
N VAL A 324 -5.39 -30.13 -25.61
CA VAL A 324 -5.19 -29.87 -24.16
C VAL A 324 -4.06 -30.72 -23.59
N GLY A 325 -3.70 -31.84 -24.22
CA GLY A 325 -2.63 -32.75 -23.80
C GLY A 325 -3.15 -33.90 -22.94
N GLU A 326 -2.60 -35.09 -23.17
CA GLU A 326 -3.07 -36.37 -22.59
C GLU A 326 -3.08 -36.39 -21.05
N LYS A 327 -2.11 -35.72 -20.42
CA LYS A 327 -2.01 -35.63 -18.96
C LYS A 327 -3.17 -34.83 -18.35
N THR A 328 -3.49 -33.66 -18.91
CA THR A 328 -4.62 -32.81 -18.47
C THR A 328 -5.95 -33.51 -18.63
N ILE A 329 -6.08 -34.25 -19.72
CA ILE A 329 -7.25 -35.04 -20.10
C ILE A 329 -7.48 -36.19 -19.11
N LYS A 330 -6.41 -36.90 -18.74
CA LYS A 330 -6.43 -37.94 -17.71
C LYS A 330 -6.76 -37.38 -16.32
N THR A 331 -6.15 -36.25 -15.96
CA THR A 331 -6.45 -35.54 -14.70
C THR A 331 -7.90 -35.04 -14.67
N MET A 332 -8.46 -34.55 -15.79
CA MET A 332 -9.88 -34.22 -15.87
C MET A 332 -10.79 -35.45 -15.77
N ALA A 333 -10.42 -36.58 -16.38
CA ALA A 333 -11.21 -37.81 -16.30
C ALA A 333 -11.27 -38.34 -14.87
N GLU A 334 -10.13 -38.38 -14.17
CA GLU A 334 -10.03 -38.74 -12.75
C GLU A 334 -10.80 -37.73 -11.87
N ALA A 335 -10.69 -36.42 -12.15
CA ALA A 335 -11.44 -35.37 -11.47
C ALA A 335 -12.96 -35.48 -11.70
N SER A 336 -13.40 -35.85 -12.91
CA SER A 336 -14.81 -35.97 -13.29
C SER A 336 -15.57 -37.04 -12.52
N MET A 337 -14.86 -38.04 -11.99
CA MET A 337 -15.44 -39.08 -11.16
C MET A 337 -15.89 -38.57 -9.79
N SER A 338 -15.38 -37.40 -9.36
CA SER A 338 -15.63 -36.84 -8.03
C SER A 338 -16.17 -35.40 -8.02
N ALA A 339 -15.97 -34.65 -9.10
CA ALA A 339 -16.47 -33.29 -9.26
C ALA A 339 -18.01 -33.26 -9.39
N LYS A 340 -18.67 -32.39 -8.62
CA LYS A 340 -20.13 -32.20 -8.65
C LYS A 340 -20.55 -31.14 -9.66
N SER A 341 -19.60 -30.35 -10.16
CA SER A 341 -19.84 -29.32 -11.17
C SER A 341 -18.65 -29.15 -12.11
N PHE A 342 -18.89 -28.50 -13.26
CA PHE A 342 -17.86 -28.23 -14.26
C PHE A 342 -16.85 -27.18 -13.76
N ASP A 343 -17.32 -26.26 -12.91
CA ASP A 343 -16.46 -25.27 -12.27
C ASP A 343 -15.51 -25.90 -11.24
N GLU A 344 -15.98 -26.95 -10.56
CA GLU A 344 -15.17 -27.79 -9.68
C GLU A 344 -14.16 -28.62 -10.49
N LEU A 345 -14.57 -29.17 -11.63
CA LEU A 345 -13.69 -29.93 -12.55
C LEU A 345 -12.57 -29.05 -13.13
N LEU A 346 -12.89 -27.87 -13.64
CA LEU A 346 -11.89 -26.89 -14.10
C LEU A 346 -11.01 -26.41 -12.94
N GLY A 347 -11.59 -26.30 -11.75
CA GLY A 347 -10.93 -25.93 -10.51
C GLY A 347 -9.82 -26.89 -10.09
N MET A 348 -9.92 -28.19 -10.43
CA MET A 348 -8.93 -29.21 -10.11
C MET A 348 -7.70 -29.20 -11.03
N LEU A 349 -7.73 -28.42 -12.11
CA LEU A 349 -6.60 -28.27 -13.02
C LEU A 349 -5.64 -27.15 -12.57
N PRO A 350 -4.32 -27.33 -12.76
CA PRO A 350 -3.34 -26.24 -12.70
C PRO A 350 -3.76 -25.06 -13.58
N GLY A 351 -3.43 -23.83 -13.19
CA GLY A 351 -3.92 -22.62 -13.86
C GLY A 351 -3.61 -22.55 -15.36
N ASP A 352 -2.43 -23.03 -15.77
CA ASP A 352 -2.01 -23.13 -17.16
C ASP A 352 -2.78 -24.20 -17.96
N GLU A 353 -3.13 -25.32 -17.33
CA GLU A 353 -3.95 -26.39 -17.93
C GLU A 353 -5.44 -26.00 -18.02
N ARG A 354 -5.95 -25.31 -17.00
CA ARG A 354 -7.30 -24.74 -16.99
C ARG A 354 -7.51 -23.78 -18.16
N ILE A 355 -6.52 -22.93 -18.46
CA ILE A 355 -6.57 -22.02 -19.60
C ILE A 355 -6.63 -22.78 -20.93
N LYS A 356 -5.91 -23.89 -21.07
CA LYS A 356 -5.95 -24.73 -22.28
C LYS A 356 -7.32 -25.38 -22.46
N VAL A 357 -7.91 -25.92 -21.39
CA VAL A 357 -9.27 -26.50 -21.41
C VAL A 357 -10.32 -25.44 -21.76
N LEU A 358 -10.26 -24.28 -21.11
CA LEU A 358 -11.19 -23.18 -21.39
C LEU A 358 -11.06 -22.65 -22.83
N LYS A 359 -9.83 -22.56 -23.36
CA LYS A 359 -9.61 -22.20 -24.76
C LYS A 359 -10.15 -23.26 -25.72
N ALA A 360 -9.95 -24.54 -25.43
CA ALA A 360 -10.47 -25.63 -26.25
C ALA A 360 -12.01 -25.65 -26.25
N ILE A 361 -12.64 -25.42 -25.10
CA ILE A 361 -14.10 -25.38 -24.96
C ILE A 361 -14.71 -24.11 -25.57
N ASN A 362 -13.97 -23.01 -25.58
CA ASN A 362 -14.41 -21.78 -26.24
C ASN A 362 -14.13 -21.77 -27.75
N ASP A 363 -13.46 -22.79 -28.29
CA ASP A 363 -13.19 -22.91 -29.73
C ASP A 363 -14.36 -23.64 -30.43
N PRO A 364 -15.09 -22.98 -31.34
CA PRO A 364 -16.21 -23.58 -32.08
C PRO A 364 -15.81 -24.85 -32.86
N ALA A 365 -14.56 -24.93 -33.32
CA ALA A 365 -14.05 -26.09 -34.06
C ALA A 365 -14.02 -27.37 -33.20
N THR A 366 -13.90 -27.23 -31.87
CA THR A 366 -13.94 -28.35 -30.92
C THR A 366 -15.33 -29.01 -30.86
N TRP A 367 -16.40 -28.23 -31.06
CA TRP A 367 -17.77 -28.71 -30.96
C TRP A 367 -18.31 -29.23 -32.30
N SER A 368 -17.82 -28.71 -33.43
CA SER A 368 -18.17 -29.21 -34.76
C SER A 368 -17.72 -30.66 -34.99
N THR A 369 -16.57 -31.07 -34.44
CA THR A 369 -16.07 -32.44 -34.54
C THR A 369 -16.86 -33.42 -33.67
N LEU A 370 -17.37 -32.94 -32.52
CA LEU A 370 -18.24 -33.71 -31.62
C LEU A 370 -19.63 -33.97 -32.25
N ARG A 371 -20.19 -32.97 -32.94
CA ARG A 371 -21.48 -33.08 -33.65
C ARG A 371 -21.42 -34.07 -34.82
N ALA A 372 -20.28 -34.15 -35.52
CA ALA A 372 -20.07 -35.09 -36.62
C ALA A 372 -19.89 -36.56 -36.16
N ALA A 373 -19.52 -36.78 -34.90
CA ALA A 373 -19.17 -38.10 -34.35
C ALA A 373 -20.30 -38.76 -33.52
N MET A 374 -21.44 -38.10 -33.33
CA MET A 374 -22.58 -38.64 -32.59
C MET A 374 -23.45 -39.56 -33.47
N PRO A 375 -23.83 -40.77 -33.00
CA PRO A 375 -24.74 -41.64 -33.74
C PRO A 375 -26.12 -40.98 -33.86
N LYS A 376 -26.71 -41.01 -35.06
CA LYS A 376 -28.05 -40.43 -35.35
C LYS A 376 -29.15 -40.91 -34.39
N ALA A 377 -28.99 -42.05 -33.74
CA ALA A 377 -29.93 -42.59 -32.76
C ALA A 377 -29.99 -41.80 -31.43
N ALA A 378 -28.98 -40.98 -31.11
CA ALA A 378 -28.98 -40.12 -29.92
C ALA A 378 -29.63 -38.74 -30.16
N MET A 379 -29.90 -38.38 -31.42
CA MET A 379 -30.71 -37.21 -31.75
C MET A 379 -32.15 -37.67 -31.91
N GLY A 380 -32.92 -37.53 -30.83
CA GLY A 380 -34.34 -37.83 -30.81
C GLY A 380 -35.06 -37.18 -32.00
N VAL A 381 -35.99 -37.93 -32.56
CA VAL A 381 -36.81 -37.56 -33.72
C VAL A 381 -37.42 -36.16 -33.53
N GLY A 382 -36.91 -35.21 -34.30
CA GLY A 382 -37.46 -33.88 -34.50
C GLY A 382 -36.98 -33.42 -35.88
N GLY A 383 -37.91 -33.01 -36.73
CA GLY A 383 -37.77 -32.89 -38.18
C GLY A 383 -36.55 -32.13 -38.69
N ALA A 384 -36.23 -32.40 -39.95
CA ALA A 384 -35.31 -31.61 -40.75
C ALA A 384 -35.55 -30.11 -40.54
N VAL A 385 -34.60 -29.44 -39.90
CA VAL A 385 -34.47 -27.99 -39.97
C VAL A 385 -33.39 -27.76 -41.02
N GLU A 386 -33.82 -27.21 -42.16
CA GLU A 386 -32.92 -26.66 -43.18
C GLU A 386 -31.89 -25.75 -42.51
N ASN A 387 -30.67 -25.77 -43.04
CA ASN A 387 -29.64 -24.77 -42.74
C ASN A 387 -30.27 -23.37 -42.76
N PRO A 388 -30.33 -22.63 -41.64
CA PRO A 388 -30.43 -21.19 -41.75
C PRO A 388 -29.09 -20.72 -42.31
N GLU A 389 -29.11 -20.24 -43.56
CA GLU A 389 -28.01 -19.45 -44.10
C GLU A 389 -27.58 -18.43 -43.05
N MET A 390 -26.30 -18.49 -42.64
CA MET A 390 -25.74 -17.44 -41.79
C MET A 390 -25.90 -16.10 -42.50
N PRO A 391 -26.43 -15.04 -41.86
CA PRO A 391 -26.32 -13.71 -42.42
C PRO A 391 -24.84 -13.36 -42.59
N PRO A 392 -24.46 -12.69 -43.70
CA PRO A 392 -23.08 -12.39 -43.99
C PRO A 392 -22.47 -11.52 -42.89
N VAL A 393 -21.21 -11.86 -42.58
CA VAL A 393 -20.25 -11.13 -41.75
C VAL A 393 -20.52 -9.61 -41.78
N ASN A 394 -20.83 -9.03 -40.63
CA ASN A 394 -21.08 -7.60 -40.49
C ASN A 394 -19.82 -6.80 -40.90
N LYS A 395 -19.87 -6.25 -42.12
CA LYS A 395 -18.94 -5.28 -42.70
C LYS A 395 -19.21 -3.89 -42.12
N LEU A 396 -18.78 -3.62 -40.90
CA LEU A 396 -18.67 -2.24 -40.39
C LEU A 396 -17.42 -2.10 -39.50
N ALA A 397 -16.25 -2.26 -40.11
CA ALA A 397 -15.06 -1.53 -39.73
C ALA A 397 -14.70 -0.62 -40.91
N PRO A 398 -14.64 0.71 -40.77
CA PRO A 398 -13.96 1.52 -41.77
C PRO A 398 -12.46 1.21 -41.70
N ALA A 399 -11.91 0.82 -42.85
CA ALA A 399 -10.50 0.65 -43.07
C ALA A 399 -9.79 1.99 -43.32
N ALA A 400 -8.48 1.97 -43.07
CA ALA A 400 -7.44 2.93 -43.44
C ALA A 400 -7.25 4.13 -42.49
N ALA A 401 -6.02 4.58 -42.18
CA ALA A 401 -4.72 4.33 -42.80
C ALA A 401 -3.57 4.54 -41.78
N PRO A 402 -2.37 3.98 -42.04
CA PRO A 402 -1.17 4.25 -41.27
C PRO A 402 -0.51 5.54 -41.75
N VAL A 403 0.04 6.35 -40.85
CA VAL A 403 1.00 7.41 -41.24
C VAL A 403 2.14 7.40 -40.23
N ASN A 404 3.29 6.94 -40.68
CA ASN A 404 4.59 7.25 -40.09
C ASN A 404 5.20 8.44 -40.84
N ALA A 405 6.00 9.22 -40.11
CA ALA A 405 7.13 10.07 -40.54
C ALA A 405 6.94 11.61 -40.53
N LEU A 406 7.59 12.19 -39.50
CA LEU A 406 8.57 13.29 -39.52
C LEU A 406 8.14 14.77 -39.69
N ALA A 407 8.90 15.59 -38.95
CA ALA A 407 9.17 17.03 -39.07
C ALA A 407 8.21 18.03 -38.39
N ARG A 408 8.55 18.47 -37.17
CA ARG A 408 9.22 19.76 -36.88
C ARG A 408 9.61 19.87 -35.42
#